data_AF-A0A7C6IIT1-F1
#
_entry.id   AF-A0A7C6IIT1-F1
#
_cell.length_a   1.000
_cell.length_b   1.000
_cell.length_c   1.000
_cell.angle_alpha   90.00
_cell.angle_beta   90.00
_cell.angle_gamma   90.00
#
_symmetry.space_group_name_H-M   'P 1'
#
loop_
_entity.id
_entity.type
_entity.pdbx_description
1 polymer ?
#
loop_
_entity_poly.entity_id
_entity_poly.type
_entity_poly.pdbx_seq_one_letter_code
_entity_poly.pdbx_strand_id
1 'polypeptide(L)'
;MKKYIIPVVLCVVIGFLLSKFMLNQYENKQNITPVFKSGKDLYFIQYGVYSTEENMKNNTKNLNYYIYNLNDGLYYVFIGITSNEDNANKLKGYFKKEGYDTYIKEYNVSNKDFLEMIEYYDLLLDQTTDDDTIKSVCRQVLEKYEELGNDEY
;
A
#
# COMPACT_ATOMS: atom_id res chain seq x y z
N MET A 1 -5.28 18.37 59.10
CA MET A 1 -5.45 17.31 58.08
C MET A 1 -6.71 17.49 57.22
N LYS A 2 -7.91 17.74 57.79
CA LYS A 2 -9.16 17.90 57.00
C LYS A 2 -9.13 19.00 55.92
N LYS A 3 -8.39 20.09 56.12
CA LYS A 3 -8.27 21.21 55.16
C LYS A 3 -7.52 20.86 53.86
N TYR A 4 -6.75 19.77 53.86
CA TYR A 4 -5.99 19.31 52.69
C TYR A 4 -6.66 18.13 51.98
N ILE A 5 -7.71 17.55 52.57
CA ILE A 5 -8.45 16.43 51.93
C ILE A 5 -9.22 16.94 50.71
N ILE A 6 -9.86 18.11 50.83
CA ILE A 6 -10.63 18.73 49.75
C ILE A 6 -9.79 18.98 48.48
N PRO A 7 -8.62 19.65 48.55
CA PRO A 7 -7.79 19.85 47.35
C PRO A 7 -7.23 18.53 46.80
N VAL A 8 -6.93 17.54 47.64
CA VAL A 8 -6.46 16.21 47.18
C VAL A 8 -7.55 15.49 46.38
N VAL A 9 -8.79 15.49 46.87
CA VAL A 9 -9.92 14.88 46.14
C VAL A 9 -10.17 15.61 44.82
N LEU A 10 -10.03 16.94 44.80
CA LEU A 10 -10.18 17.73 43.58
C LEU A 10 -9.14 17.35 42.52
N CYS A 11 -7.88 17.17 42.90
CA CYS A 11 -6.81 16.75 41.99
C CYS A 11 -7.07 15.35 41.41
N VAL A 12 -7.58 14.41 42.22
CA VAL A 12 -7.93 13.07 41.75
C VAL A 12 -9.06 13.11 40.73
N VAL A 13 -10.09 13.94 40.97
CA VAL A 13 -11.20 14.11 40.02
C VAL A 13 -10.72 14.74 38.72
N ILE A 14 -9.87 15.77 38.77
CA ILE A 14 -9.30 16.41 37.57
C ILE A 14 -8.45 15.42 36.78
N GLY A 15 -7.58 14.66 37.45
CA GLY A 15 -6.76 13.62 36.83
C GLY A 15 -7.62 12.55 36.15
N PHE A 16 -8.69 12.11 36.81
CA PHE A 16 -9.64 11.14 36.24
C PHE A 16 -10.34 11.69 34.99
N LEU A 17 -10.81 12.95 35.03
CA LEU A 17 -11.45 13.60 33.87
C LEU A 17 -10.50 13.76 32.69
N LEU A 18 -9.25 14.17 32.94
CA LEU A 18 -8.22 14.30 31.90
C LEU A 18 -7.85 12.93 31.31
N SER A 19 -7.68 11.92 32.15
CA SER A 19 -7.38 10.56 31.71
C SER A 19 -8.53 9.99 30.88
N LYS A 20 -9.78 10.19 31.31
CA LYS A 20 -10.96 9.81 30.53
C LYS A 20 -11.03 10.57 29.22
N PHE A 21 -10.77 11.88 29.21
CA PHE A 21 -10.72 12.67 27.98
C PHE A 21 -9.68 12.14 26.99
N MET A 22 -8.46 11.84 27.45
CA MET A 22 -7.42 11.28 26.58
C MET A 22 -7.80 9.90 26.04
N LEU A 23 -8.36 9.01 26.87
CA LEU A 23 -8.78 7.67 26.44
C LEU A 23 -9.96 7.71 25.47
N ASN A 24 -10.91 8.62 25.65
CA ASN A 24 -12.05 8.81 24.74
C ASN A 24 -11.60 9.28 23.34
N GLN A 25 -10.46 9.98 23.26
CA GLN A 25 -9.82 10.34 21.98
C GLN A 25 -9.15 9.13 21.30
N TYR A 26 -8.86 8.05 22.02
CA TYR A 26 -8.35 6.80 21.45
C TYR A 26 -9.49 5.88 21.02
N GLU A 27 -10.57 5.75 21.81
CA GLU A 27 -11.71 4.89 21.47
C GLU A 27 -12.54 5.41 20.28
N ASN A 28 -12.60 6.74 20.06
CA ASN A 28 -13.31 7.32 18.91
C ASN A 28 -12.49 7.37 17.61
N LYS A 29 -11.30 6.76 17.54
CA LYS A 29 -10.48 6.75 16.34
C LYS A 29 -10.65 5.45 15.55
N GLN A 30 -11.63 5.47 14.65
CA GLN A 30 -11.58 4.63 13.44
C GLN A 30 -10.44 5.06 12.47
N ASN A 31 -9.60 6.04 12.82
CA ASN A 31 -8.47 6.51 12.02
C ASN A 31 -7.31 6.95 12.94
N ILE A 32 -6.65 6.00 13.61
CA ILE A 32 -5.34 6.26 14.22
C ILE A 32 -4.31 5.93 13.13
N THR A 33 -3.73 6.93 12.47
CA THR A 33 -2.58 6.71 11.57
C THR A 33 -1.34 6.51 12.44
N PRO A 34 -0.75 5.30 12.52
CA PRO A 34 0.48 5.11 13.29
C PRO A 34 1.62 5.93 12.65
N VAL A 35 2.32 6.73 13.45
CA VAL A 35 3.48 7.55 13.02
C VAL A 35 4.72 6.68 12.73
N PHE A 36 4.71 5.42 13.18
CA PHE A 36 5.63 4.38 12.72
C PHE A 36 4.94 3.58 11.61
N LYS A 37 5.05 4.01 10.35
CA LYS A 37 4.88 3.10 9.22
C LYS A 37 6.10 2.18 9.23
N SER A 38 5.96 0.94 9.70
CA SER A 38 7.04 -0.06 9.65
C SER A 38 7.28 -0.60 8.22
N GLY A 39 7.16 0.25 7.21
CA GLY A 39 7.20 -0.11 5.80
C GLY A 39 7.51 1.08 4.89
N LYS A 40 7.87 0.78 3.65
CA LYS A 40 8.18 1.77 2.60
C LYS A 40 6.92 2.00 1.77
N ASP A 41 6.64 3.25 1.42
CA ASP A 41 5.59 3.55 0.44
C ASP A 41 6.13 3.19 -0.96
N LEU A 42 5.37 2.38 -1.69
CA LEU A 42 5.68 1.88 -3.03
C LEU A 42 4.62 2.33 -4.03
N TYR A 43 5.03 2.49 -5.29
CA TYR A 43 4.18 2.90 -6.39
C TYR A 43 3.65 1.68 -7.15
N PHE A 44 2.34 1.50 -7.11
CA PHE A 44 1.60 0.48 -7.83
C PHE A 44 0.98 1.07 -9.09
N ILE A 45 1.16 0.38 -10.21
CA ILE A 45 0.59 0.75 -11.50
C ILE A 45 -0.77 0.06 -11.65
N GLN A 46 -1.83 0.78 -11.32
CA GLN A 46 -3.21 0.32 -11.39
C GLN A 46 -3.70 0.31 -12.84
N TYR A 47 -4.15 -0.86 -13.29
CA TYR A 47 -4.77 -1.05 -14.60
C TYR A 47 -6.28 -0.76 -14.57
N GLY A 48 -6.97 -1.19 -13.51
CA GLY A 48 -8.43 -1.03 -13.43
C GLY A 48 -9.01 -1.41 -12.08
N VAL A 49 -10.28 -1.08 -11.90
CA VAL A 49 -11.08 -1.42 -10.72
C VAL A 49 -12.40 -2.01 -11.19
N TYR A 50 -12.78 -3.17 -10.66
CA TYR A 50 -13.93 -3.93 -11.12
C TYR A 50 -14.83 -4.31 -9.95
N SER A 51 -16.14 -4.35 -10.17
CA SER A 51 -17.12 -4.69 -9.13
C SER A 51 -17.35 -6.20 -8.95
N THR A 52 -16.84 -7.03 -9.86
CA THR A 52 -17.04 -8.48 -9.85
C THR A 52 -15.79 -9.17 -10.38
N GLU A 53 -15.50 -10.36 -9.85
CA GLU A 53 -14.39 -11.19 -10.32
C GLU A 53 -14.48 -11.53 -11.82
N GLU A 54 -15.68 -11.81 -12.32
CA GLU A 54 -15.89 -12.15 -13.73
C GLU A 54 -15.51 -10.99 -14.67
N ASN A 55 -15.98 -9.77 -14.37
CA ASN A 55 -15.59 -8.59 -15.13
C ASN A 55 -14.09 -8.33 -15.06
N MET A 56 -13.48 -8.52 -13.89
CA MET A 56 -12.02 -8.41 -13.74
C MET A 56 -11.33 -9.39 -14.68
N LYS A 57 -11.62 -10.69 -14.57
CA LYS A 57 -11.01 -11.75 -15.39
C LYS A 57 -11.23 -11.54 -16.89
N ASN A 58 -12.39 -11.03 -17.30
CA ASN A 58 -12.69 -10.76 -18.70
C ASN A 58 -11.88 -9.60 -19.27
N ASN A 59 -11.65 -8.55 -18.49
CA ASN A 59 -10.89 -7.37 -18.92
C ASN A 59 -9.36 -7.54 -18.78
N THR A 60 -8.89 -8.50 -17.97
CA THR A 60 -7.46 -8.74 -17.76
C THR A 60 -6.87 -9.86 -18.63
N LYS A 61 -7.66 -10.50 -19.51
CA LYS A 61 -7.21 -11.66 -20.33
C LYS A 61 -5.98 -11.40 -21.19
N ASN A 62 -5.80 -10.16 -21.64
CA ASN A 62 -4.72 -9.78 -22.54
C ASN A 62 -3.47 -9.29 -21.79
N LEU A 63 -3.54 -9.20 -20.46
CA LEU A 63 -2.40 -8.81 -19.64
C LEU A 63 -1.42 -9.99 -19.53
N ASN A 64 -0.14 -9.68 -19.61
CA ASN A 64 0.92 -10.69 -19.45
C ASN A 64 0.93 -11.29 -18.03
N TYR A 65 0.80 -10.43 -17.03
CA TYR A 65 0.69 -10.80 -15.63
C TYR A 65 -0.01 -9.65 -14.89
N TYR A 66 -0.76 -9.98 -13.85
CA TYR A 66 -1.39 -8.99 -12.97
C TYR A 66 -1.62 -9.61 -11.59
N ILE A 67 -1.70 -8.75 -10.59
CA ILE A 67 -2.21 -9.10 -9.26
C ILE A 67 -3.47 -8.30 -9.00
N TYR A 68 -4.26 -8.72 -8.02
CA TYR A 68 -5.41 -7.93 -7.60
C TYR A 68 -5.62 -7.98 -6.08
N ASN A 69 -6.16 -6.89 -5.54
CA ASN A 69 -6.60 -6.82 -4.15
C ASN A 69 -8.12 -6.61 -4.10
N LEU A 70 -8.79 -7.29 -3.17
CA LEU A 70 -10.19 -7.05 -2.87
C LEU A 70 -10.30 -6.02 -1.74
N ASN A 71 -10.84 -4.84 -2.05
CA ASN A 71 -11.08 -3.80 -1.05
C ASN A 71 -12.47 -3.20 -1.26
N ASP A 72 -13.26 -3.09 -0.19
CA ASP A 72 -14.65 -2.59 -0.23
C ASP A 72 -15.53 -3.26 -1.31
N GLY A 73 -15.31 -4.56 -1.56
CA GLY A 73 -16.04 -5.34 -2.58
C GLY A 73 -15.64 -5.02 -4.03
N LEU A 74 -14.56 -4.27 -4.24
CA LEU A 74 -13.99 -3.95 -5.54
C LEU A 74 -12.65 -4.64 -5.73
N TYR A 75 -12.40 -5.11 -6.96
CA TYR A 75 -11.19 -5.77 -7.40
C TYR A 75 -10.27 -4.74 -8.04
N TYR A 76 -9.20 -4.34 -7.33
CA TYR A 76 -8.18 -3.42 -7.82
C TYR A 76 -7.07 -4.21 -8.49
N VAL A 77 -6.85 -3.98 -9.78
CA VAL A 77 -5.86 -4.72 -10.59
C VAL A 77 -4.60 -3.89 -10.77
N PHE A 78 -3.44 -4.51 -10.52
CA PHE A 78 -2.12 -3.90 -10.67
C PHE A 78 -1.25 -4.70 -11.64
N ILE A 79 -0.49 -3.98 -12.46
CA ILE A 79 0.37 -4.53 -13.52
C ILE A 79 1.84 -4.14 -13.40
N GLY A 80 2.20 -3.43 -12.32
CA GLY A 80 3.59 -3.11 -11.99
C GLY A 80 3.70 -2.53 -10.59
N ILE A 81 4.87 -2.70 -9.97
CA ILE A 81 5.22 -2.14 -8.66
C ILE A 81 6.66 -1.64 -8.75
N THR A 82 6.95 -0.50 -8.13
CA THR A 82 8.30 0.08 -8.03
C THR A 82 8.41 0.92 -6.77
N SER A 83 9.63 1.06 -6.22
CA SER A 83 9.89 1.97 -5.10
C SER A 83 10.38 3.35 -5.56
N ASN A 84 10.60 3.54 -6.86
CA ASN A 84 11.14 4.75 -7.46
C ASN A 84 10.08 5.46 -8.32
N GLU A 85 9.91 6.76 -8.10
CA GLU A 85 8.90 7.57 -8.80
C GLU A 85 9.20 7.74 -10.29
N ASP A 86 10.47 7.90 -10.68
CA ASP A 86 10.88 7.99 -12.08
C ASP A 86 10.59 6.67 -12.82
N ASN A 87 10.87 5.54 -12.17
CA ASN A 87 10.49 4.23 -12.68
C ASN A 87 8.96 4.09 -12.78
N ALA A 88 8.19 4.62 -11.83
CA ALA A 88 6.73 4.58 -11.90
C ALA A 88 6.20 5.32 -13.14
N ASN A 89 6.78 6.50 -13.42
CA ASN A 89 6.46 7.28 -14.61
C ASN A 89 6.90 6.58 -15.90
N LYS A 90 8.08 5.95 -15.89
CA LYS A 90 8.58 5.13 -16.99
C LYS A 90 7.65 3.95 -17.30
N LEU A 91 7.23 3.20 -16.29
CA LEU A 91 6.27 2.10 -16.41
C LEU A 91 4.92 2.59 -16.95
N LYS A 92 4.40 3.72 -16.43
CA LYS A 92 3.19 4.34 -16.96
C LYS A 92 3.31 4.67 -18.45
N GLY A 93 4.46 5.21 -18.88
CA GLY A 93 4.77 5.48 -20.29
C GLY A 93 4.82 4.22 -21.14
N TYR A 94 5.50 3.17 -20.65
CA TYR A 94 5.57 1.86 -21.30
C TYR A 94 4.17 1.26 -21.50
N PHE A 95 3.35 1.19 -20.45
CA PHE A 95 2.00 0.64 -20.56
C PHE A 95 1.08 1.48 -21.45
N LYS A 96 1.27 2.79 -21.49
CA LYS A 96 0.56 3.66 -22.44
C LYS A 96 0.92 3.35 -23.89
N LYS A 97 2.19 3.05 -24.19
CA LYS A 97 2.64 2.58 -25.52
C LYS A 97 1.99 1.25 -25.90
N GLU A 98 1.81 0.37 -24.93
CA GLU A 98 1.10 -0.92 -25.08
C GLU A 98 -0.43 -0.77 -25.19
N GLY A 99 -0.97 0.46 -25.08
CA GLY A 99 -2.39 0.75 -25.22
C GLY A 99 -3.20 0.67 -23.93
N TYR A 100 -2.55 0.65 -22.77
CA TYR A 100 -3.21 0.63 -21.47
C TYR A 100 -3.24 2.02 -20.83
N ASP A 101 -4.39 2.42 -20.31
CA ASP A 101 -4.52 3.60 -19.46
C ASP A 101 -4.35 3.21 -17.99
N THR A 102 -3.35 3.78 -17.32
CA THR A 102 -2.93 3.35 -15.97
C THR A 102 -2.78 4.51 -15.00
N TYR A 103 -2.94 4.20 -13.73
CA TYR A 103 -2.85 5.14 -12.61
C TYR A 103 -1.76 4.70 -11.63
N ILE A 104 -1.00 5.66 -11.10
CA ILE A 104 -0.03 5.38 -10.04
C ILE A 104 -0.75 5.54 -8.69
N LYS A 105 -0.60 4.54 -7.82
CA LYS A 105 -1.15 4.53 -6.46
C LYS A 105 -0.06 4.16 -5.47
N GLU A 106 -0.04 4.84 -4.33
CA GLU A 106 0.91 4.54 -3.26
C GLU A 106 0.32 3.53 -2.28
N TYR A 107 1.09 2.50 -1.95
CA TYR A 107 0.77 1.52 -0.92
C TYR A 107 1.96 1.36 0.03
N ASN A 108 1.68 1.30 1.33
CA ASN A 108 2.72 1.01 2.32
C ASN A 108 2.95 -0.51 2.36
N VAL A 109 4.19 -0.93 2.13
CA VAL A 109 4.60 -2.34 2.20
C VAL A 109 5.69 -2.49 3.24
N SER A 110 5.52 -3.44 4.16
CA SER A 110 6.41 -3.68 5.30
C SER A 110 7.28 -4.93 5.18
N ASN A 111 6.98 -5.80 4.21
CA ASN A 111 7.74 -7.03 3.99
C ASN A 111 9.18 -6.71 3.53
N LYS A 112 10.16 -6.94 4.40
CA LYS A 112 11.57 -6.58 4.16
C LYS A 112 12.16 -7.30 2.96
N ASP A 113 11.86 -8.58 2.78
CA ASP A 113 12.41 -9.39 1.69
C ASP A 113 11.92 -8.84 0.34
N PHE A 114 10.66 -8.42 0.27
CA PHE A 114 10.12 -7.73 -0.90
C PHE A 114 10.78 -6.37 -1.13
N LEU A 115 11.01 -5.59 -0.06
CA LEU A 115 11.64 -4.28 -0.15
C LEU A 115 13.10 -4.33 -0.60
N GLU A 116 13.88 -5.32 -0.17
CA GLU A 116 15.26 -5.50 -0.65
C GLU A 116 15.27 -5.92 -2.12
N MET A 117 14.36 -6.81 -2.50
CA MET A 117 14.21 -7.28 -3.87
C MET A 117 13.83 -6.13 -4.82
N ILE A 118 12.87 -5.27 -4.44
CA ILE A 118 12.35 -4.25 -5.36
C ILE A 118 13.40 -3.19 -5.69
N GLU A 119 14.34 -2.93 -4.78
CA GLU A 119 15.46 -2.03 -5.02
C GLU A 119 16.40 -2.56 -6.12
N TYR A 120 16.60 -3.87 -6.21
CA TYR A 120 17.37 -4.48 -7.29
C TYR A 120 16.66 -4.34 -8.64
N TYR A 121 15.35 -4.60 -8.69
CA TYR A 121 14.59 -4.44 -9.93
C TYR A 121 14.44 -2.98 -10.35
N ASP A 122 14.43 -2.04 -9.40
CA ASP A 122 14.44 -0.61 -9.71
C ASP A 122 15.72 -0.18 -10.43
N LEU A 123 16.87 -0.75 -10.08
CA LEU A 123 18.13 -0.52 -10.80
C LEU A 123 18.06 -1.06 -12.24
N LEU A 124 17.48 -2.25 -12.42
CA LEU A 124 17.29 -2.84 -13.75
C LEU A 124 16.34 -2.00 -14.61
N LEU A 125 15.23 -1.55 -14.01
CA LEU A 125 14.26 -0.68 -14.67
C LEU A 125 14.89 0.63 -15.07
N ASP A 126 15.72 1.25 -14.23
CA ASP A 126 16.38 2.52 -14.53
C ASP A 126 17.29 2.41 -15.76
N GLN A 127 18.09 1.34 -15.81
CA GLN A 127 19.13 1.13 -16.84
C GLN A 127 18.61 0.62 -18.18
N THR A 128 17.41 0.02 -18.22
CA THR A 128 16.88 -0.59 -19.45
C THR A 128 15.93 0.32 -20.20
N THR A 129 15.94 0.27 -21.53
CA THR A 129 14.86 0.83 -22.37
C THR A 129 14.20 -0.23 -23.23
N ASP A 130 14.55 -1.50 -23.00
CA ASP A 130 14.05 -2.65 -23.74
C ASP A 130 12.70 -3.10 -23.18
N ASP A 131 11.69 -3.11 -24.04
CA ASP A 131 10.29 -3.39 -23.66
C ASP A 131 10.13 -4.81 -23.10
N ASP A 132 10.79 -5.81 -23.67
CA ASP A 132 10.73 -7.19 -23.20
C ASP A 132 11.37 -7.36 -21.82
N THR A 133 12.47 -6.64 -21.56
CA THR A 133 13.10 -6.56 -20.25
C THR A 133 12.17 -5.91 -19.23
N ILE A 134 11.56 -4.77 -19.57
CA ILE A 134 10.58 -4.08 -18.69
C ILE A 134 9.42 -5.01 -18.35
N LYS A 135 8.87 -5.69 -19.36
CA LYS A 135 7.79 -6.67 -19.21
C LYS A 135 8.17 -7.82 -18.27
N SER A 136 9.37 -8.36 -18.44
CA SER A 136 9.90 -9.46 -17.60
C SER A 136 10.10 -9.01 -16.15
N VAL A 137 10.66 -7.82 -15.94
CA VAL A 137 10.85 -7.26 -14.60
C VAL A 137 9.50 -7.04 -13.91
N CYS A 138 8.54 -6.41 -14.58
CA CYS A 138 7.20 -6.19 -14.01
C CYS A 138 6.57 -7.51 -13.58
N ARG A 139 6.65 -8.55 -14.42
CA ARG A 139 6.13 -9.88 -14.09
C ARG A 139 6.79 -10.46 -12.84
N GLN A 140 8.12 -10.46 -12.77
CA GLN A 140 8.84 -11.03 -11.64
C GLN A 140 8.54 -10.31 -10.32
N VAL A 141 8.45 -8.98 -10.35
CA VAL A 141 8.09 -8.18 -9.17
C VAL A 141 6.68 -8.53 -8.69
N LEU A 142 5.72 -8.67 -9.61
CA LEU A 142 4.34 -9.04 -9.27
C LEU A 142 4.23 -10.47 -8.72
N GLU A 143 4.87 -11.45 -9.36
CA GLU A 143 4.91 -12.84 -8.89
C GLU A 143 5.45 -12.90 -7.46
N LYS A 144 6.55 -12.20 -7.17
CA LYS A 144 7.13 -12.16 -5.83
C LYS A 144 6.28 -11.44 -4.80
N TYR A 145 5.60 -10.36 -5.19
CA TYR A 145 4.65 -9.69 -4.31
C TYR A 145 3.50 -10.61 -3.92
N GLU A 146 2.96 -11.36 -4.88
CA GLU A 146 1.89 -12.33 -4.65
C GLU A 146 2.35 -13.51 -3.79
N GLU A 147 3.54 -14.05 -4.05
CA GLU A 147 4.14 -15.11 -3.22
C GLU A 147 4.28 -14.69 -1.76
N LEU A 148 4.78 -13.48 -1.50
CA LEU A 148 5.04 -12.97 -0.15
C LEU A 148 3.81 -12.36 0.53
N GLY A 149 2.80 -11.95 -0.24
CA GLY A 149 1.53 -11.41 0.25
C GLY A 149 0.51 -12.50 0.64
N ASN A 150 0.70 -13.73 0.18
CA ASN A 150 -0.15 -14.87 0.54
C ASN A 150 0.06 -15.37 1.99
N ASP A 151 0.99 -14.79 2.75
CA ASP A 151 1.21 -15.10 4.18
C ASP A 151 0.31 -14.27 5.13
N GLU A 152 -0.50 -13.32 4.63
CA GLU A 152 -1.35 -12.43 5.45
C GLU A 152 -2.88 -12.63 5.30
N TYR A 153 -3.35 -13.84 4.95
CA TYR A 153 -4.77 -14.22 5.03
C TYR A 153 -5.03 -15.43 5.92
#